data_AF-A0A7V2SV37-F1
#
_entry.id   AF-A0A7V2SV37-F1
#
_cell.length_a   1.000
_cell.length_b   1.000
_cell.length_c   1.000
_cell.angle_alpha   90.00
_cell.angle_beta   90.00
_cell.angle_gamma   90.00
#
_symmetry.space_group_name_H-M   'P 1'
#
loop_
_entity.id
_entity.type
_entity.pdbx_description
1 polymer ?
#
loop_
_entity_poly.entity_id
_entity_poly.type
_entity_poly.pdbx_seq_one_letter_code
_entity_poly.pdbx_strand_id
1 'polypeptide(L)'
;KMQEKITDKALYYRLGELHEKNGNKDKALEYYKKIEEGKTKYVQAQMGIARCKIEQGKFKKAQKICTQVLQNTGQNAEALFLLITSLLFQDKQKAAQAVLEKIDYSKFTDVYKKIFRLQHGLVLDNAKMFEQAFAVFTDESKVAKQEIQKNRLLSEKELKKTQKFDTKIDDDRKDPIFLIGSPSTGLNYFVDWLYKQGVIVLNDRLISVGRPDILFTAQDMKTLKKVDDDMVRIERKIYHQKVKVLTSGIEQETPTIVDCMYINPEQMILVKKFFPNAKVVLLARDTPDIWLNQKAFGDEPIDSKDWNEAKNQIISMGLNLTQIDADKWLENDKETLNQLSELFEKDLAENEVAKQDYWRKSIFPKGHWKNYQQFLGQ
;
A
#
# COMPACT_ATOMS: atom_id res chain seq x y z
N LYS A 1 -15.96 44.16 -1.17
CA LYS A 1 -16.76 43.25 -0.28
C LYS A 1 -16.45 41.76 -0.48
N MET A 2 -15.18 41.35 -0.69
CA MET A 2 -14.80 39.92 -0.70
C MET A 2 -13.47 39.64 0.01
N GLN A 3 -13.00 40.59 0.83
CA GLN A 3 -11.72 40.52 1.55
C GLN A 3 -11.87 40.61 3.08
N GLU A 4 -13.11 40.60 3.60
CA GLU A 4 -13.38 40.94 5.00
C GLU A 4 -13.93 39.77 5.84
N LYS A 5 -13.70 38.51 5.43
CA LYS A 5 -14.31 37.35 6.12
C LYS A 5 -13.47 36.07 6.22
N ILE A 6 -12.14 36.15 6.05
CA ILE A 6 -11.27 35.12 6.62
C ILE A 6 -11.18 35.44 8.10
N THR A 7 -12.12 34.90 8.88
CA THR A 7 -12.13 35.05 10.33
C THR A 7 -10.88 34.42 10.92
N ASP A 8 -10.32 35.09 11.93
CA ASP A 8 -9.18 34.66 12.76
C ASP A 8 -9.24 33.16 13.16
N LYS A 9 -10.45 32.60 13.30
CA LYS A 9 -10.67 31.18 13.63
C LYS A 9 -10.36 30.20 12.50
N ALA A 10 -10.66 30.55 11.24
CA ALA A 10 -10.25 29.74 10.10
C ALA A 10 -8.72 29.74 9.96
N LEU A 11 -8.09 30.89 10.26
CA LEU A 11 -6.64 31.02 10.34
C LEU A 11 -6.05 30.15 11.46
N TYR A 12 -6.60 30.18 12.68
CA TYR A 12 -6.17 29.29 13.76
C TYR A 12 -6.29 27.82 13.40
N TYR A 13 -7.37 27.41 12.73
CA TYR A 13 -7.50 26.03 12.27
C TYR A 13 -6.38 25.66 11.28
N ARG A 14 -6.10 26.52 10.29
CA ARG A 14 -5.02 26.29 9.31
C ARG A 14 -3.64 26.27 9.95
N LEU A 15 -3.37 27.15 10.90
CA LEU A 15 -2.12 27.15 11.67
C LEU A 15 -1.98 25.87 12.50
N GLY A 16 -3.07 25.42 13.12
CA GLY A 16 -3.13 24.13 13.80
C GLY A 16 -2.78 22.97 12.87
N GLU A 17 -3.41 22.90 11.69
CA GLU A 17 -3.13 21.86 10.68
C GLU A 17 -1.67 21.90 10.20
N LEU A 18 -1.12 23.09 9.98
CA LEU A 18 0.26 23.27 9.54
C LEU A 18 1.25 22.76 10.60
N HIS A 19 1.04 23.14 11.87
CA HIS A 19 1.89 22.68 12.96
C HIS A 19 1.75 21.18 13.21
N GLU A 20 0.54 20.63 13.08
CA GLU A 20 0.29 19.19 13.19
C GLU A 20 1.09 18.42 12.12
N LYS A 21 0.97 18.82 10.84
CA LYS A 21 1.70 18.20 9.73
C LYS A 21 3.22 18.29 9.85
N ASN A 22 3.72 19.35 10.48
CA ASN A 22 5.14 19.53 10.76
C ASN A 22 5.61 18.81 12.04
N GLY A 23 4.78 17.96 12.64
CA GLY A 23 5.10 17.21 13.87
C GLY A 23 5.11 18.05 15.16
N ASN A 24 4.78 19.35 15.07
CA ASN A 24 4.77 20.29 16.19
C ASN A 24 3.45 20.24 16.97
N LYS A 25 3.15 19.07 17.55
CA LYS A 25 1.87 18.74 18.20
C LYS A 25 1.44 19.75 19.27
N ASP A 26 2.37 20.27 20.07
CA ASP A 26 2.01 21.21 21.14
C ASP A 26 1.57 22.58 20.61
N LYS A 27 2.21 23.08 19.55
CA LYS A 27 1.78 24.30 18.85
C LYS A 27 0.45 24.09 18.15
N ALA A 28 0.27 22.93 17.50
CA ALA A 28 -1.01 22.58 16.88
C ALA A 28 -2.17 22.63 17.90
N LEU A 29 -1.95 22.01 19.07
CA LEU A 29 -2.90 22.04 20.19
C LEU A 29 -3.19 23.46 20.69
N GLU A 30 -2.20 24.35 20.75
CA GLU A 30 -2.40 25.74 21.14
C GLU A 30 -3.37 26.44 20.17
N TYR A 31 -3.13 26.33 18.87
CA TYR A 31 -3.98 26.97 17.87
C TYR A 31 -5.38 26.37 17.80
N TYR A 32 -5.52 25.04 17.85
CA TYR A 32 -6.84 24.41 17.85
C TYR A 32 -7.69 24.82 19.06
N LYS A 33 -7.08 25.01 20.24
CA LYS A 33 -7.80 25.45 21.45
C LYS A 33 -8.31 26.90 21.37
N LYS A 34 -7.79 27.73 20.46
CA LYS A 34 -8.30 29.10 20.23
C LYS A 34 -9.65 29.12 19.50
N ILE A 35 -10.14 27.97 19.04
CA ILE A 35 -11.44 27.83 18.38
C ILE A 35 -12.48 27.43 19.43
N GLU A 36 -13.39 28.36 19.71
CA GLU A 36 -14.44 28.20 20.72
C GLU A 36 -15.59 27.29 20.26
N GLU A 37 -16.31 26.71 21.22
CA GLU A 37 -17.51 25.92 20.98
C GLU A 37 -18.59 26.73 20.24
N GLY A 38 -19.36 26.04 19.39
CA GLY A 38 -20.39 26.67 18.55
C GLY A 38 -19.86 27.50 17.37
N LYS A 39 -18.55 27.64 17.21
CA LYS A 39 -17.95 28.35 16.06
C LYS A 39 -17.70 27.43 14.87
N THR A 40 -17.62 28.02 13.68
CA THR A 40 -17.15 27.33 12.47
C THR A 40 -15.77 26.72 12.72
N LYS A 41 -15.55 25.49 12.23
CA LYS A 41 -14.33 24.70 12.46
C LYS A 41 -14.14 24.13 13.86
N TYR A 42 -15.06 24.34 14.80
CA TYR A 42 -14.90 23.76 16.15
C TYR A 42 -14.79 22.23 16.14
N VAL A 43 -15.68 21.53 15.44
CA VAL A 43 -15.63 20.06 15.33
C VAL A 43 -14.32 19.58 14.71
N GLN A 44 -13.88 20.21 13.62
CA GLN A 44 -12.61 19.89 12.98
C GLN A 44 -11.40 20.17 13.89
N ALA A 45 -11.45 21.25 14.66
CA ALA A 45 -10.42 21.56 15.65
C ALA A 45 -10.38 20.51 16.76
N GLN A 46 -11.53 20.05 17.25
CA GLN A 46 -11.60 18.94 18.22
C GLN A 46 -11.01 17.65 17.64
N MET A 47 -11.24 17.35 16.36
CA MET A 47 -10.59 16.21 15.68
C MET A 47 -9.07 16.38 15.61
N GLY A 48 -8.59 17.58 15.27
CA GLY A 48 -7.16 17.90 15.32
C GLY A 48 -6.53 17.74 16.70
N ILE A 49 -7.24 18.16 17.76
CA ILE A 49 -6.82 17.94 19.15
C ILE A 49 -6.78 16.43 19.43
N ALA A 50 -7.81 15.66 19.07
CA ALA A 50 -7.86 14.22 19.30
C ALA A 50 -6.72 13.49 18.58
N ARG A 51 -6.42 13.81 17.30
CA ARG A 51 -5.26 13.27 16.56
C ARG A 51 -3.96 13.56 17.28
N CYS A 52 -3.70 14.82 17.62
CA CYS A 52 -2.52 15.22 18.38
C CYS A 52 -2.41 14.46 19.72
N LYS A 53 -3.53 14.17 20.40
CA LYS A 53 -3.54 13.39 21.65
C LYS A 53 -3.22 11.92 21.42
N ILE A 54 -3.74 11.29 20.38
CA ILE A 54 -3.38 9.90 20.02
C ILE A 54 -1.88 9.81 19.75
N GLU A 55 -1.34 10.72 18.94
CA GLU A 55 0.08 10.75 18.62
C GLU A 55 1.00 11.09 19.80
N GLN A 56 0.44 11.64 20.89
CA GLN A 56 1.13 11.86 22.18
C GLN A 56 0.94 10.68 23.16
N GLY A 57 0.31 9.58 22.75
CA GLY A 57 -0.04 8.44 23.62
C GLY A 57 -1.18 8.74 24.62
N LYS A 58 -1.86 9.87 24.50
CA LYS A 58 -2.90 10.36 25.43
C LYS A 58 -4.29 9.85 25.03
N PHE A 59 -4.43 8.54 24.83
CA PHE A 59 -5.62 7.90 24.25
C PHE A 59 -6.92 8.16 25.03
N LYS A 60 -6.89 8.14 26.37
CA LYS A 60 -8.06 8.48 27.21
C LYS A 60 -8.60 9.90 26.94
N LYS A 61 -7.71 10.85 26.67
CA LYS A 61 -8.09 12.25 26.38
C LYS A 61 -8.71 12.35 24.98
N ALA A 62 -8.11 11.69 24.00
CA ALA A 62 -8.67 11.60 22.64
C ALA A 62 -10.06 10.94 22.65
N GLN A 63 -10.20 9.81 23.34
CA GLN A 63 -11.49 9.13 23.54
C GLN A 63 -12.55 10.09 24.08
N LYS A 64 -12.26 10.83 25.15
CA LYS A 64 -13.22 11.78 25.75
C LYS A 64 -13.68 12.84 24.73
N ILE A 65 -12.74 13.41 23.98
CA ILE A 65 -13.02 14.44 22.97
C ILE A 65 -13.92 13.86 21.86
N CYS A 66 -13.58 12.70 21.31
CA CYS A 66 -14.36 12.06 20.26
C CYS A 66 -15.77 11.70 20.76
N THR A 67 -15.92 11.17 21.98
CA THR A 67 -17.23 10.88 22.57
C THR A 67 -18.09 12.14 22.70
N GLN A 68 -17.52 13.27 23.14
CA GLN A 68 -18.24 14.55 23.25
C GLN A 68 -18.70 15.05 21.87
N VAL A 69 -17.84 14.97 20.86
CA VAL A 69 -18.22 15.35 19.49
C VAL A 69 -19.35 14.47 18.96
N LEU A 70 -19.27 13.15 19.14
CA LEU A 70 -20.30 12.21 18.69
C LEU A 70 -21.65 12.40 19.40
N GLN A 71 -21.66 12.86 20.66
CA GLN A 71 -22.92 13.22 21.35
C GLN A 71 -23.66 14.37 20.66
N ASN A 72 -22.92 15.33 20.09
CA ASN A 72 -23.50 16.53 19.46
C ASN A 72 -23.75 16.36 17.96
N THR A 73 -22.90 15.60 17.27
CA THR A 73 -22.93 15.47 15.80
C THR A 73 -23.54 14.14 15.32
N GLY A 74 -23.74 13.17 16.21
CA GLY A 74 -24.10 11.81 15.82
C GLY A 74 -22.94 11.12 15.10
N GLN A 75 -23.17 10.67 13.87
CA GLN A 75 -22.24 9.83 13.09
C GLN A 75 -21.18 10.62 12.32
N ASN A 76 -20.32 11.35 13.03
CA ASN A 76 -19.15 11.98 12.43
C ASN A 76 -18.05 10.94 12.17
N ALA A 77 -17.67 10.76 10.90
CA ALA A 77 -16.77 9.69 10.46
C ALA A 77 -15.38 9.77 11.11
N GLU A 78 -14.79 10.96 11.12
CA GLU A 78 -13.47 11.16 11.70
C GLU A 78 -13.49 10.93 13.22
N ALA A 79 -14.52 11.42 13.92
CA ALA A 79 -14.66 11.20 15.35
C ALA A 79 -14.84 9.72 15.70
N LEU A 80 -15.61 8.96 14.90
CA LEU A 80 -15.73 7.50 15.06
C LEU A 80 -14.38 6.80 14.86
N PHE A 81 -13.67 7.13 13.77
CA PHE A 81 -12.36 6.54 13.47
C PHE A 81 -11.35 6.79 14.60
N LEU A 82 -11.27 8.03 15.09
CA LEU A 82 -10.36 8.39 16.19
C LEU A 82 -10.79 7.79 17.52
N LEU A 83 -12.10 7.65 17.77
CA LEU A 83 -12.62 6.94 18.96
C LEU A 83 -12.20 5.47 18.93
N ILE A 84 -12.48 4.75 17.84
CA ILE A 84 -12.12 3.35 17.66
C ILE A 84 -10.61 3.17 17.84
N THR A 85 -9.81 3.98 17.15
CA THR A 85 -8.35 3.96 17.26
C THR A 85 -7.88 4.19 18.71
N SER A 86 -8.47 5.16 19.42
CA SER A 86 -8.15 5.43 20.82
C SER A 86 -8.53 4.28 21.75
N LEU A 87 -9.60 3.55 21.45
CA LEU A 87 -10.02 2.38 22.24
C LEU A 87 -9.06 1.20 22.01
N LEU A 88 -8.65 0.97 20.76
CA LEU A 88 -7.71 -0.11 20.41
C LEU A 88 -6.33 0.11 21.05
N PHE A 89 -5.79 1.33 21.02
CA PHE A 89 -4.55 1.65 21.75
C PHE A 89 -4.66 1.54 23.28
N GLN A 90 -5.87 1.47 23.84
CA GLN A 90 -6.11 1.21 25.26
C GLN A 90 -6.39 -0.27 25.55
N ASP A 91 -6.24 -1.15 24.57
CA ASP A 91 -6.60 -2.57 24.66
C ASP A 91 -8.10 -2.78 25.01
N LYS A 92 -8.95 -1.83 24.63
CA LYS A 92 -10.41 -1.88 24.86
C LYS A 92 -11.14 -2.47 23.66
N GLN A 93 -10.73 -3.67 23.24
CA GLN A 93 -11.27 -4.41 22.10
C GLN A 93 -12.80 -4.43 22.06
N LYS A 94 -13.43 -4.87 23.16
CA LYS A 94 -14.89 -5.00 23.27
C LYS A 94 -15.62 -3.67 23.10
N ALA A 95 -15.03 -2.58 23.59
CA ALA A 95 -15.63 -1.25 23.44
C ALA A 95 -15.50 -0.75 21.99
N ALA A 96 -14.36 -1.02 21.33
CA ALA A 96 -14.19 -0.70 19.91
C ALA A 96 -15.20 -1.47 19.05
N GLN A 97 -15.36 -2.78 19.30
CA GLN A 97 -16.36 -3.62 18.66
C GLN A 97 -17.78 -3.05 18.82
N ALA A 98 -18.19 -2.72 20.05
CA ALA A 98 -19.52 -2.16 20.33
C ALA A 98 -19.78 -0.82 19.62
N VAL A 99 -18.74 -0.04 19.33
CA VAL A 99 -18.86 1.18 18.50
C VAL A 99 -19.05 0.80 17.03
N LEU A 100 -18.24 -0.11 16.50
CA LEU A 100 -18.28 -0.57 15.10
C LEU A 100 -19.61 -1.25 14.73
N GLU A 101 -20.21 -2.02 15.64
CA GLU A 101 -21.52 -2.66 15.46
C GLU A 101 -22.68 -1.66 15.32
N LYS A 102 -22.52 -0.44 15.83
CA LYS A 102 -23.55 0.62 15.80
C LYS A 102 -23.38 1.61 14.64
N ILE A 103 -22.35 1.43 13.81
CA ILE A 103 -22.09 2.29 12.65
C ILE A 103 -23.17 2.05 11.60
N ASP A 104 -23.80 3.14 11.14
CA ASP A 104 -24.72 3.11 10.00
C ASP A 104 -23.92 3.43 8.74
N TYR A 105 -23.48 2.38 8.04
CA TYR A 105 -22.63 2.48 6.86
C TYR A 105 -23.24 3.34 5.74
N SER A 106 -24.57 3.48 5.69
CA SER A 106 -25.27 4.29 4.69
C SER A 106 -24.95 5.78 4.78
N LYS A 107 -24.45 6.26 5.92
CA LYS A 107 -24.13 7.68 6.19
C LYS A 107 -22.74 8.10 5.74
N PHE A 108 -21.94 7.16 5.21
CA PHE A 108 -20.53 7.40 4.92
C PHE A 108 -20.21 7.25 3.44
N THR A 109 -19.20 8.00 3.01
CA THR A 109 -18.55 7.78 1.71
C THR A 109 -17.88 6.40 1.68
N ASP A 110 -17.65 5.86 0.49
CA ASP A 110 -17.02 4.55 0.31
C ASP A 110 -15.64 4.42 0.96
N VAL A 111 -14.87 5.51 1.05
CA VAL A 111 -13.58 5.55 1.76
C VAL A 111 -13.75 5.19 3.25
N TYR A 112 -14.68 5.85 3.95
CA TYR A 112 -14.96 5.57 5.36
C TYR A 112 -15.66 4.23 5.56
N LYS A 113 -16.54 3.79 4.65
CA LYS A 113 -17.10 2.44 4.69
C LYS A 113 -16.00 1.38 4.65
N LYS A 114 -15.03 1.52 3.73
CA LYS A 114 -13.87 0.62 3.63
C LYS A 114 -13.06 0.60 4.93
N ILE A 115 -12.76 1.78 5.49
CA ILE A 115 -12.02 1.88 6.76
C ILE A 115 -12.76 1.19 7.91
N PHE A 116 -14.05 1.50 8.12
CA PHE A 116 -14.82 0.92 9.21
C PHE A 116 -15.05 -0.58 9.04
N ARG A 117 -15.32 -1.03 7.80
CA ARG A 117 -15.44 -2.46 7.48
C ARG A 117 -14.16 -3.19 7.87
N LEU A 118 -13.01 -2.64 7.47
CA LEU A 118 -11.72 -3.24 7.78
C LEU A 118 -11.45 -3.28 9.28
N GLN A 119 -11.64 -2.15 9.99
CA GLN A 119 -11.47 -2.10 11.44
C GLN A 119 -12.41 -3.10 12.15
N HIS A 120 -13.65 -3.22 11.69
CA HIS A 120 -14.62 -4.15 12.25
C HIS A 120 -14.20 -5.61 12.07
N GLY A 121 -13.86 -6.01 10.83
CA GLY A 121 -13.43 -7.36 10.56
C GLY A 121 -12.15 -7.74 11.30
N LEU A 122 -11.15 -6.84 11.37
CA LEU A 122 -9.92 -7.08 12.12
C LEU A 122 -10.16 -7.21 13.64
N VAL A 123 -11.07 -6.41 14.21
CA VAL A 123 -11.45 -6.51 15.62
C VAL A 123 -12.13 -7.85 15.94
N LEU A 124 -13.02 -8.31 15.06
CA LEU A 124 -13.68 -9.62 15.18
C LEU A 124 -12.70 -10.78 14.99
N ASP A 125 -11.79 -10.67 14.02
CA ASP A 125 -10.72 -11.65 13.77
C ASP A 125 -9.82 -11.82 14.99
N ASN A 126 -9.32 -10.71 15.56
CA ASN A 126 -8.53 -10.77 16.80
C ASN A 126 -9.33 -11.30 18.00
N ALA A 127 -10.66 -11.14 18.00
CA ALA A 127 -11.57 -11.76 18.97
C ALA A 127 -11.88 -13.24 18.66
N LYS A 128 -11.27 -13.82 17.61
CA LYS A 128 -11.48 -15.19 17.09
C LYS A 128 -12.91 -15.46 16.60
N MET A 129 -13.64 -14.41 16.24
CA MET A 129 -15.00 -14.47 15.70
C MET A 129 -14.93 -14.57 14.17
N PHE A 130 -14.26 -15.61 13.65
CA PHE A 130 -13.84 -15.68 12.25
C PHE A 130 -15.00 -15.65 11.24
N GLU A 131 -16.12 -16.31 11.56
CA GLU A 131 -17.32 -16.27 10.71
C GLU A 131 -17.88 -14.85 10.57
N GLN A 132 -17.97 -14.13 11.67
CA GLN A 132 -18.46 -12.75 11.67
C GLN A 132 -17.46 -11.81 10.99
N ALA A 133 -16.15 -12.03 11.23
CA ALA A 133 -15.10 -11.30 10.55
C ALA A 133 -15.18 -11.49 9.04
N PHE A 134 -15.34 -12.73 8.57
CA PHE A 134 -15.48 -13.04 7.15
C PHE A 134 -16.72 -12.37 6.55
N ALA A 135 -17.88 -12.50 7.21
CA ALA A 135 -19.10 -11.84 6.78
C ALA A 135 -18.93 -10.32 6.66
N VAL A 136 -18.19 -9.69 7.56
CA VAL A 136 -17.87 -8.26 7.47
C VAL A 136 -16.91 -7.96 6.33
N PHE A 137 -15.87 -8.77 6.12
CA PHE A 137 -14.89 -8.56 5.05
C PHE A 137 -15.53 -8.63 3.66
N THR A 138 -16.44 -9.57 3.44
CA THR A 138 -17.05 -9.87 2.13
C THR A 138 -18.39 -9.16 1.88
N ASP A 139 -18.89 -8.35 2.82
CA ASP A 139 -20.17 -7.66 2.66
C ASP A 139 -20.10 -6.59 1.56
N GLU A 140 -20.64 -6.91 0.38
CA GLU A 140 -20.65 -6.03 -0.79
C GLU A 140 -21.34 -4.69 -0.54
N SER A 141 -22.31 -4.62 0.38
CA SER A 141 -22.96 -3.34 0.75
C SER A 141 -22.00 -2.38 1.46
N LYS A 142 -20.89 -2.92 1.96
CA LYS A 142 -19.79 -2.21 2.64
C LYS A 142 -18.53 -2.14 1.77
N VAL A 143 -18.54 -2.69 0.55
CA VAL A 143 -17.41 -2.66 -0.38
C VAL A 143 -17.50 -1.42 -1.27
N ALA A 144 -16.42 -0.63 -1.28
CA ALA A 144 -16.26 0.44 -2.26
C ALA A 144 -16.21 -0.18 -3.66
N LYS A 145 -17.06 0.29 -4.58
CA LYS A 145 -16.98 -0.10 -5.99
C LYS A 145 -15.73 0.54 -6.62
N GLN A 146 -14.56 0.00 -6.35
CA GLN A 146 -13.34 0.37 -7.05
C GLN A 146 -13.15 -0.56 -8.24
N GLU A 147 -13.29 -0.03 -9.45
CA GLU A 147 -12.82 -0.73 -10.64
C GLU A 147 -11.29 -0.73 -10.62
N ILE A 148 -10.72 -1.90 -10.31
CA ILE A 148 -9.28 -2.12 -10.42
C ILE A 148 -9.03 -2.76 -11.78
N GLN A 149 -8.15 -2.16 -12.57
CA GLN A 149 -7.68 -2.76 -13.81
C GLN A 149 -6.98 -4.09 -13.48
N LYS A 150 -7.58 -5.20 -13.95
CA LYS A 150 -7.01 -6.53 -13.78
C LYS A 150 -5.87 -6.74 -14.78
N ASN A 151 -4.77 -7.29 -14.30
CA ASN A 151 -3.64 -7.66 -15.12
C ASN A 151 -3.94 -8.99 -15.82
N ARG A 152 -3.62 -9.07 -17.11
CA ARG A 152 -3.94 -10.22 -17.95
C ARG A 152 -2.86 -11.29 -17.85
N LEU A 153 -3.28 -12.55 -17.86
CA LEU A 153 -2.39 -13.70 -18.07
C LEU A 153 -2.03 -13.86 -19.56
N LEU A 154 -0.87 -14.45 -19.83
CA LEU A 154 -0.43 -14.72 -21.19
C LEU A 154 -1.00 -16.03 -21.72
N SER A 155 -1.23 -16.07 -23.03
CA SER A 155 -1.42 -17.31 -23.75
C SER A 155 -0.09 -18.07 -23.88
N GLU A 156 -0.15 -19.39 -24.05
CA GLU A 156 1.05 -20.20 -24.29
C GLU A 156 1.89 -19.70 -25.48
N LYS A 157 1.23 -19.20 -26.53
CA LYS A 157 1.89 -18.67 -27.72
C LYS A 157 2.69 -17.41 -27.40
N GLU A 158 2.12 -16.52 -26.58
CA GLU A 158 2.83 -15.32 -26.11
C GLU A 158 4.01 -15.70 -25.24
N LEU A 159 3.83 -16.64 -24.31
CA LEU A 159 4.88 -17.11 -23.41
C LEU A 159 6.06 -17.75 -24.15
N LYS A 160 5.77 -18.68 -25.08
CA LYS A 160 6.78 -19.32 -25.95
C LYS A 160 7.53 -18.30 -26.81
N LYS A 161 6.86 -17.21 -27.22
CA LYS A 161 7.50 -16.13 -27.96
C LYS A 161 8.43 -15.32 -27.07
N THR A 162 7.99 -14.95 -25.87
CA THR A 162 8.78 -14.21 -24.88
C THR A 162 10.02 -14.97 -24.45
N GLN A 163 9.93 -16.30 -24.27
CA GLN A 163 11.07 -17.15 -23.94
C GLN A 163 12.20 -17.04 -24.97
N LYS A 164 11.86 -16.88 -26.25
CA LYS A 164 12.80 -16.80 -27.38
C LYS A 164 13.30 -15.37 -27.66
N PHE A 165 12.93 -14.38 -26.86
CA PHE A 165 13.47 -13.04 -27.04
C PHE A 165 14.97 -13.01 -26.77
N ASP A 166 15.70 -12.64 -27.81
CA ASP A 166 17.09 -12.24 -27.77
C ASP A 166 17.11 -10.74 -28.08
N THR A 167 17.59 -9.94 -27.14
CA THR A 167 17.82 -8.51 -27.36
C THR A 167 19.27 -8.23 -27.07
N LYS A 168 19.99 -7.75 -28.07
CA LYS A 168 21.33 -7.21 -27.87
C LYS A 168 21.19 -5.78 -27.39
N ILE A 169 21.85 -5.48 -26.28
CA ILE A 169 22.02 -4.12 -25.78
C ILE A 169 23.47 -3.74 -25.96
N ASP A 170 23.67 -2.61 -26.60
CA ASP A 170 24.97 -2.00 -26.83
C ASP A 170 25.01 -0.54 -26.32
N ASP A 171 24.22 -0.24 -25.28
CA ASP A 171 24.37 0.97 -24.48
C ASP A 171 25.08 0.70 -23.15
N ASP A 172 25.57 1.77 -22.53
CA ASP A 172 26.31 1.76 -21.25
C ASP A 172 25.40 1.92 -20.03
N ARG A 173 24.07 1.88 -20.21
CA ARG A 173 23.11 2.18 -19.15
C ARG A 173 22.87 0.94 -18.30
N LYS A 174 23.02 1.09 -16.99
CA LYS A 174 22.71 0.02 -16.03
C LYS A 174 21.21 -0.20 -15.97
N ASP A 175 20.78 -1.44 -16.15
CA ASP A 175 19.39 -1.84 -15.97
C ASP A 175 18.97 -1.66 -14.50
N PRO A 176 17.71 -1.25 -14.24
CA PRO A 176 17.18 -1.16 -12.89
C PRO A 176 16.97 -2.57 -12.30
N ILE A 177 16.76 -2.63 -10.98
CA ILE A 177 16.15 -3.80 -10.34
C ILE A 177 14.65 -3.63 -10.42
N PHE A 178 13.92 -4.58 -10.99
CA PHE A 178 12.46 -4.57 -10.95
C PHE A 178 11.95 -5.29 -9.71
N LEU A 179 11.24 -4.59 -8.83
CA LEU A 179 10.57 -5.19 -7.68
C LEU A 179 9.09 -5.41 -8.02
N ILE A 180 8.65 -6.66 -8.02
CA ILE A 180 7.29 -7.05 -8.36
C ILE A 180 6.62 -7.84 -7.24
N GLY A 181 5.33 -7.61 -7.05
CA GLY A 181 4.52 -8.28 -6.04
C GLY A 181 3.09 -7.75 -6.03
N SER A 182 2.38 -7.97 -4.92
CA SER A 182 1.07 -7.36 -4.70
C SER A 182 0.95 -6.82 -3.28
N PRO A 183 -0.10 -6.04 -2.96
CA PRO A 183 -0.35 -5.64 -1.57
C PRO A 183 -0.41 -6.86 -0.61
N SER A 184 -0.97 -7.98 -1.07
CA SER A 184 -1.08 -9.24 -0.33
C SER A 184 0.25 -9.97 -0.10
N THR A 185 1.31 -9.61 -0.83
CA THR A 185 2.68 -10.07 -0.57
C THR A 185 3.46 -9.08 0.29
N GLY A 186 2.81 -8.07 0.85
CA GLY A 186 3.46 -7.06 1.69
C GLY A 186 4.31 -6.06 0.91
N LEU A 187 4.06 -5.89 -0.39
CA LEU A 187 4.88 -5.03 -1.27
C LEU A 187 5.10 -3.62 -0.69
N ASN A 188 4.05 -2.99 -0.17
CA ASN A 188 4.16 -1.66 0.43
C ASN A 188 5.07 -1.64 1.66
N TYR A 189 4.99 -2.67 2.51
CA TYR A 189 5.90 -2.80 3.65
C TYR A 189 7.34 -3.03 3.20
N PHE A 190 7.54 -3.80 2.14
CA PHE A 190 8.87 -4.09 1.60
C PHE A 190 9.50 -2.81 1.03
N VAL A 191 8.73 -2.02 0.29
CA VAL A 191 9.14 -0.71 -0.23
C VAL A 191 9.47 0.25 0.92
N ASP A 192 8.61 0.37 1.93
CA ASP A 192 8.87 1.21 3.10
C ASP A 192 10.11 0.77 3.87
N TRP A 193 10.34 -0.54 3.97
CA TRP A 193 11.55 -1.10 4.58
C TRP A 193 12.79 -0.73 3.78
N LEU A 194 12.80 -0.93 2.46
CA LEU A 194 13.90 -0.53 1.58
C LEU A 194 14.22 0.98 1.67
N TYR A 195 13.20 1.84 1.72
CA TYR A 195 13.40 3.27 1.92
C TYR A 195 14.12 3.59 3.23
N LYS A 196 13.76 2.92 4.33
CA LYS A 196 14.45 3.08 5.62
C LYS A 196 15.89 2.58 5.57
N GLN A 197 16.19 1.62 4.70
CA GLN A 197 17.56 1.19 4.43
C GLN A 197 18.28 2.14 3.46
N GLY A 198 17.69 3.24 3.01
CA GLY A 198 18.30 4.19 2.07
C GLY A 198 18.47 3.63 0.65
N VAL A 199 17.63 2.67 0.25
CA VAL A 199 17.52 2.19 -1.13
C VAL A 199 16.54 3.08 -1.89
N ILE A 200 16.89 3.49 -3.12
CA ILE A 200 16.01 4.30 -3.96
C ILE A 200 15.00 3.38 -4.63
N VAL A 201 13.75 3.50 -4.21
CA VAL A 201 12.62 2.81 -4.83
C VAL A 201 11.77 3.82 -5.59
N LEU A 202 11.38 3.46 -6.81
CA LEU A 202 10.42 4.21 -7.61
C LEU A 202 9.08 3.47 -7.52
N ASN A 203 8.17 3.95 -6.69
CA ASN A 203 6.83 3.39 -6.51
C ASN A 203 5.73 4.25 -7.16
N ASP A 204 6.10 5.21 -8.00
CA ASP A 204 5.18 6.10 -8.72
C ASP A 204 4.19 5.31 -9.59
N ARG A 205 4.56 4.12 -10.06
CA ARG A 205 3.66 3.23 -10.83
C ARG A 205 2.54 2.62 -10.00
N LEU A 206 2.64 2.59 -8.66
CA LEU A 206 1.61 2.04 -7.78
C LEU A 206 0.51 3.06 -7.44
N ILE A 207 0.81 4.36 -7.54
CA ILE A 207 -0.02 5.44 -6.99
C ILE A 207 -0.37 6.55 -8.00
N SER A 208 0.30 6.61 -9.15
CA SER A 208 0.02 7.59 -10.21
C SER A 208 -0.59 6.92 -11.44
N VAL A 209 -1.03 7.73 -12.41
CA VAL A 209 -1.42 7.29 -13.76
C VAL A 209 -0.30 6.61 -14.55
N GLY A 210 0.83 6.25 -13.92
CA GLY A 210 1.96 5.59 -14.54
C GLY A 210 2.96 6.56 -15.15
N ARG A 211 4.24 6.22 -15.08
CA ARG A 211 5.30 6.97 -15.75
C ARG A 211 5.13 6.80 -17.26
N PRO A 212 5.03 7.87 -18.07
CA PRO A 212 4.77 7.76 -19.51
C PRO A 212 6.05 7.34 -20.27
N ASP A 213 6.46 6.10 -20.04
CA ASP A 213 7.55 5.39 -20.68
C ASP A 213 7.05 4.08 -21.28
N ILE A 214 7.95 3.31 -21.89
CA ILE A 214 7.61 2.08 -22.60
C ILE A 214 6.84 1.05 -21.75
N LEU A 215 7.10 0.99 -20.44
CA LEU A 215 6.42 0.05 -19.54
C LEU A 215 4.98 0.46 -19.26
N PHE A 216 4.63 1.72 -19.50
CA PHE A 216 3.27 2.24 -19.41
C PHE A 216 2.56 2.32 -20.76
N THR A 217 3.26 2.69 -21.84
CA THR A 217 2.65 2.98 -23.15
C THR A 217 2.46 1.73 -24.00
N ALA A 218 3.32 0.72 -23.90
CA ALA A 218 3.25 -0.51 -24.67
C ALA A 218 2.49 -1.62 -23.91
N GLN A 219 1.23 -1.39 -23.58
CA GLN A 219 0.42 -2.40 -22.87
C GLN A 219 -0.10 -3.53 -23.77
N ASP A 220 0.35 -3.65 -25.03
CA ASP A 220 -0.10 -4.71 -25.93
C ASP A 220 1.00 -5.41 -26.74
N MET A 221 0.75 -6.67 -27.05
CA MET A 221 1.63 -7.49 -27.91
C MET A 221 1.72 -7.00 -29.35
N LYS A 222 0.87 -6.07 -29.79
CA LYS A 222 0.95 -5.49 -31.15
C LYS A 222 2.10 -4.51 -31.23
N THR A 223 2.33 -3.74 -30.17
CA THR A 223 3.43 -2.80 -30.04
C THR A 223 4.77 -3.55 -30.07
N LEU A 224 4.87 -4.65 -29.31
CA LEU A 224 6.04 -5.53 -29.28
C LEU A 224 6.41 -6.19 -30.62
N LYS A 225 5.49 -6.32 -31.58
CA LYS A 225 5.82 -6.87 -32.92
C LYS A 225 6.63 -5.90 -33.77
N LYS A 226 6.59 -4.61 -33.46
CA LYS A 226 7.25 -3.55 -34.22
C LYS A 226 8.54 -3.05 -33.54
N VAL A 227 8.89 -3.63 -32.40
CA VAL A 227 10.08 -3.26 -31.63
C VAL A 227 11.31 -3.93 -32.25
N ASP A 228 12.11 -3.13 -32.94
CA ASP A 228 13.48 -3.45 -33.34
C ASP A 228 14.48 -2.92 -32.30
N ASP A 229 15.78 -3.17 -32.53
CA ASP A 229 16.83 -2.80 -31.58
C ASP A 229 17.02 -1.28 -31.47
N ASP A 230 16.71 -0.51 -32.53
CA ASP A 230 16.77 0.95 -32.48
C ASP A 230 15.66 1.53 -31.60
N MET A 231 14.45 0.98 -31.69
CA MET A 231 13.35 1.31 -30.79
C MET A 231 13.71 0.95 -29.34
N VAL A 232 14.35 -0.20 -29.10
CA VAL A 232 14.84 -0.57 -27.77
C VAL A 232 15.79 0.49 -27.21
N ARG A 233 16.79 0.93 -27.99
CA ARG A 233 17.75 1.95 -27.55
C ARG A 233 17.07 3.30 -27.23
N ILE A 234 16.11 3.73 -28.06
CA ILE A 234 15.39 4.99 -27.86
C ILE A 234 14.54 4.93 -26.60
N GLU A 235 13.75 3.87 -26.43
CA GLU A 235 12.84 3.74 -25.29
C GLU A 235 13.59 3.56 -23.96
N ARG A 236 14.72 2.84 -23.98
CA ARG A 236 15.64 2.79 -22.82
C ARG A 236 16.16 4.18 -22.46
N LYS A 237 16.59 4.96 -23.46
CA LYS A 237 17.03 6.34 -23.23
C LYS A 237 15.93 7.18 -22.60
N ILE A 238 14.69 7.07 -23.08
CA ILE A 238 13.52 7.77 -22.51
C ILE A 238 13.30 7.33 -21.07
N TYR A 239 13.29 6.02 -20.79
CA TYR A 239 13.16 5.48 -19.44
C TYR A 239 14.19 6.10 -18.48
N HIS A 240 15.48 6.04 -18.82
CA HIS A 240 16.54 6.58 -17.96
C HIS A 240 16.48 8.09 -17.80
N GLN A 241 16.03 8.84 -18.81
CA GLN A 241 15.78 10.28 -18.67
C GLN A 241 14.67 10.56 -17.65
N LYS A 242 13.58 9.79 -17.66
CA LYS A 242 12.49 9.94 -16.67
C LYS A 242 12.94 9.57 -15.27
N VAL A 243 13.70 8.47 -15.12
CA VAL A 243 14.30 8.07 -13.84
C VAL A 243 15.19 9.19 -13.29
N LYS A 244 16.08 9.76 -14.12
CA LYS A 244 16.97 10.86 -13.71
C LYS A 244 16.21 12.09 -13.21
N VAL A 245 15.04 12.40 -13.79
CA VAL A 245 14.18 13.49 -13.31
C VAL A 245 13.58 13.17 -11.94
N LEU A 246 13.08 11.94 -11.75
CA LEU A 246 12.49 11.50 -10.48
C LEU A 246 13.51 11.41 -9.35
N THR A 247 14.77 11.12 -9.67
CA THR A 247 15.86 11.03 -8.70
C THR A 247 16.69 12.32 -8.61
N SER A 248 16.25 13.40 -9.25
CA SER A 248 16.93 14.69 -9.17
C SER A 248 16.95 15.20 -7.72
N GLY A 249 18.13 15.55 -7.23
CA GLY A 249 18.35 15.96 -5.84
C GLY A 249 18.78 14.85 -4.88
N ILE A 250 18.95 13.61 -5.35
CA ILE A 250 19.54 12.54 -4.54
C ILE A 250 21.06 12.54 -4.74
N GLU A 251 21.80 12.82 -3.66
CA GLU A 251 23.27 12.84 -3.64
C GLU A 251 23.83 11.41 -3.55
N GLN A 252 23.76 10.66 -4.66
CA GLN A 252 24.43 9.36 -4.83
C GLN A 252 25.11 9.33 -6.19
N GLU A 253 26.41 8.98 -6.24
CA GLU A 253 27.18 8.96 -7.49
C GLU A 253 26.66 7.92 -8.49
N THR A 254 26.23 6.74 -8.01
CA THR A 254 25.61 5.68 -8.82
C THR A 254 24.52 4.95 -8.02
N PRO A 255 23.30 5.51 -7.91
CA PRO A 255 22.25 4.87 -7.14
C PRO A 255 21.79 3.56 -7.78
N THR A 256 21.65 2.50 -6.98
CA THR A 256 20.87 1.32 -7.37
C THR A 256 19.40 1.72 -7.40
N ILE A 257 18.81 1.70 -8.60
CA ILE A 257 17.40 2.05 -8.81
C ILE A 257 16.55 0.78 -8.74
N VAL A 258 15.56 0.80 -7.84
CA VAL A 258 14.52 -0.24 -7.76
C VAL A 258 13.24 0.32 -8.36
N ASP A 259 12.80 -0.18 -9.52
CA ASP A 259 11.52 0.20 -10.13
C ASP A 259 10.43 -0.78 -9.67
N CYS A 260 9.48 -0.28 -8.88
CA CYS A 260 8.47 -1.09 -8.21
C CYS A 260 7.15 -1.08 -8.99
N MET A 261 6.58 -2.26 -9.22
CA MET A 261 5.30 -2.42 -9.90
C MET A 261 4.51 -3.62 -9.38
N TYR A 262 3.20 -3.63 -9.63
CA TYR A 262 2.40 -4.82 -9.35
C TYR A 262 2.78 -5.97 -10.28
N ILE A 263 2.63 -7.21 -9.81
CA ILE A 263 2.83 -8.40 -10.63
C ILE A 263 1.97 -8.32 -11.91
N ASN A 264 2.63 -8.39 -13.06
CA ASN A 264 1.98 -8.29 -14.35
C ASN A 264 2.75 -9.10 -15.39
N PRO A 265 2.30 -10.32 -15.75
CA PRO A 265 2.95 -11.15 -16.76
C PRO A 265 3.14 -10.44 -18.11
N GLU A 266 2.20 -9.59 -18.52
CA GLU A 266 2.29 -8.84 -19.77
C GLU A 266 3.41 -7.80 -19.76
N GLN A 267 3.52 -7.02 -18.67
CA GLN A 267 4.63 -6.06 -18.53
C GLN A 267 5.99 -6.74 -18.43
N MET A 268 6.07 -7.96 -17.88
CA MET A 268 7.34 -8.70 -17.80
C MET A 268 7.89 -9.07 -19.18
N ILE A 269 7.05 -9.13 -20.21
CA ILE A 269 7.50 -9.27 -21.60
C ILE A 269 8.33 -8.05 -22.02
N LEU A 270 7.89 -6.85 -21.65
CA LEU A 270 8.60 -5.60 -21.92
C LEU A 270 9.90 -5.55 -21.13
N VAL A 271 9.88 -5.92 -19.84
CA VAL A 271 11.09 -6.00 -19.02
C VAL A 271 12.12 -6.90 -19.70
N LYS A 272 11.72 -8.10 -20.13
CA LYS A 272 12.63 -9.00 -20.84
C LYS A 272 13.17 -8.40 -22.13
N LYS A 273 12.34 -7.71 -22.91
CA LYS A 273 12.73 -7.16 -24.21
C LYS A 273 13.65 -5.95 -24.07
N PHE A 274 13.34 -5.02 -23.18
CA PHE A 274 14.00 -3.72 -23.07
C PHE A 274 15.08 -3.67 -21.99
N PHE A 275 15.05 -4.57 -21.00
CA PHE A 275 15.99 -4.63 -19.87
C PHE A 275 16.44 -6.08 -19.59
N PRO A 276 17.07 -6.75 -20.57
CA PRO A 276 17.49 -8.15 -20.50
C PRO A 276 18.52 -8.45 -19.40
N ASN A 277 19.24 -7.44 -18.90
CA ASN A 277 20.22 -7.59 -17.82
C ASN A 277 19.63 -7.21 -16.45
N ALA A 278 18.37 -6.76 -16.39
CA ALA A 278 17.72 -6.38 -15.14
C ALA A 278 17.59 -7.58 -14.19
N LYS A 279 17.96 -7.37 -12.93
CA LYS A 279 17.53 -8.25 -11.84
C LYS A 279 16.03 -8.02 -11.60
N VAL A 280 15.26 -9.09 -11.45
CA VAL A 280 13.84 -9.04 -11.09
C VAL A 280 13.68 -9.69 -9.72
N VAL A 281 13.08 -8.98 -8.78
CA VAL A 281 12.72 -9.48 -7.44
C VAL A 281 11.23 -9.72 -7.40
N LEU A 282 10.81 -10.97 -7.25
CA LEU A 282 9.42 -11.35 -7.07
C LEU A 282 9.13 -11.67 -5.61
N LEU A 283 8.33 -10.82 -4.95
CA LEU A 283 7.75 -11.16 -3.66
C LEU A 283 6.65 -12.20 -3.86
N ALA A 284 6.84 -13.37 -3.27
CA ALA A 284 5.93 -14.49 -3.35
C ALA A 284 5.36 -14.83 -1.97
N ARG A 285 4.14 -15.35 -1.96
CA ARG A 285 3.43 -15.75 -0.74
C ARG A 285 2.52 -16.94 -1.03
N ASP A 286 2.11 -17.65 0.03
CA ASP A 286 1.13 -18.73 -0.05
C ASP A 286 -0.23 -18.22 -0.58
N THR A 287 -0.80 -18.93 -1.55
CA THR A 287 -2.00 -18.48 -2.27
C THR A 287 -3.23 -18.33 -1.36
N PRO A 288 -3.50 -19.25 -0.41
CA PRO A 288 -4.60 -19.06 0.54
C PRO A 288 -4.44 -17.83 1.44
N ASP A 289 -3.22 -17.43 1.82
CA ASP A 289 -3.01 -16.18 2.56
C ASP A 289 -3.29 -14.96 1.67
N ILE A 290 -2.92 -15.01 0.39
CA ILE A 290 -3.27 -13.97 -0.60
C ILE A 290 -4.79 -13.86 -0.74
N TRP A 291 -5.48 -14.99 -0.88
CA TRP A 291 -6.95 -15.02 -0.94
C TRP A 291 -7.59 -14.32 0.27
N LEU A 292 -7.19 -14.70 1.49
CA LEU A 292 -7.77 -14.09 2.70
C LEU A 292 -7.47 -12.59 2.75
N ASN A 293 -6.24 -12.20 2.40
CA ASN A 293 -5.85 -10.80 2.32
C ASN A 293 -6.74 -10.02 1.33
N GLN A 294 -7.01 -10.55 0.14
CA GLN A 294 -7.86 -9.88 -0.85
C GLN A 294 -9.31 -9.76 -0.35
N LYS A 295 -9.84 -10.78 0.33
CA LYS A 295 -11.18 -10.69 0.95
C LYS A 295 -11.25 -9.58 2.00
N ALA A 296 -10.22 -9.39 2.82
CA ALA A 296 -10.23 -8.38 3.88
C ALA A 296 -9.89 -6.96 3.38
N PHE A 297 -8.80 -6.82 2.63
CA PHE A 297 -8.19 -5.53 2.28
C PHE A 297 -8.64 -4.99 0.91
N GLY A 298 -9.27 -5.84 0.10
CA GLY A 298 -9.86 -5.51 -1.20
C GLY A 298 -9.14 -6.17 -2.37
N ASP A 299 -9.74 -6.00 -3.54
CA ASP A 299 -9.24 -6.56 -4.79
C ASP A 299 -7.85 -6.04 -5.16
N GLU A 300 -7.13 -6.86 -5.93
CA GLU A 300 -5.82 -6.54 -6.48
C GLU A 300 -5.81 -6.75 -8.00
N PRO A 301 -4.78 -6.24 -8.71
CA PRO A 301 -4.65 -6.41 -10.16
C PRO A 301 -4.59 -7.88 -10.60
N ILE A 302 -4.01 -8.78 -9.80
CA ILE A 302 -4.07 -10.23 -9.99
C ILE A 302 -4.93 -10.84 -8.90
N ASP A 303 -5.96 -11.58 -9.30
CA ASP A 303 -6.80 -12.34 -8.39
C ASP A 303 -6.00 -13.50 -7.78
N SER A 304 -6.25 -13.82 -6.51
CA SER A 304 -5.67 -14.98 -5.83
C SER A 304 -5.76 -16.29 -6.62
N LYS A 305 -6.84 -16.50 -7.39
CA LYS A 305 -7.01 -17.71 -8.23
C LYS A 305 -6.01 -17.78 -9.39
N ASP A 306 -5.59 -16.62 -9.89
CA ASP A 306 -4.68 -16.46 -11.03
C ASP A 306 -3.22 -16.28 -10.57
N TRP A 307 -2.99 -16.11 -9.26
CA TRP A 307 -1.69 -15.81 -8.68
C TRP A 307 -0.59 -16.82 -9.05
N ASN A 308 -0.87 -18.12 -8.87
CA ASN A 308 0.10 -19.17 -9.15
C ASN A 308 0.44 -19.23 -10.64
N GLU A 309 -0.56 -19.07 -11.50
CA GLU A 309 -0.34 -19.04 -12.95
C GLU A 309 0.49 -17.82 -13.35
N ALA A 310 0.14 -16.63 -12.87
CA ALA A 310 0.92 -15.41 -13.12
C ALA A 310 2.39 -15.56 -12.70
N LYS A 311 2.64 -16.08 -11.51
CA LYS A 311 4.00 -16.37 -11.00
C LYS A 311 4.73 -17.36 -11.91
N ASN A 312 4.11 -18.49 -12.24
CA ASN A 312 4.72 -19.53 -13.06
C ASN A 312 5.05 -19.02 -14.47
N GLN A 313 4.18 -18.20 -15.06
CA GLN A 313 4.46 -17.54 -16.33
C GLN A 313 5.73 -16.71 -16.24
N ILE A 314 5.86 -15.83 -15.23
CA ILE A 314 7.03 -14.97 -15.06
C ILE A 314 8.31 -15.79 -14.83
N ILE A 315 8.27 -16.83 -13.98
CA ILE A 315 9.41 -17.73 -13.74
C ILE A 315 9.86 -18.38 -15.06
N SER A 316 8.91 -18.84 -15.86
CA SER A 316 9.19 -19.51 -17.13
C SER A 316 9.68 -18.58 -18.24
N MET A 317 9.70 -17.25 -18.05
CA MET A 317 10.17 -16.31 -19.06
C MET A 317 11.68 -16.31 -19.23
N GLY A 318 12.45 -16.86 -18.30
CA GLY A 318 13.92 -16.82 -18.34
C GLY A 318 14.48 -15.41 -18.08
N LEU A 319 13.85 -14.67 -17.16
CA LEU A 319 14.38 -13.43 -16.59
C LEU A 319 15.47 -13.76 -15.55
N ASN A 320 16.35 -12.81 -15.24
CA ASN A 320 17.23 -12.88 -14.07
C ASN A 320 16.41 -12.65 -12.79
N LEU A 321 15.62 -13.67 -12.41
CA LEU A 321 14.59 -13.60 -11.39
C LEU A 321 15.09 -14.18 -10.06
N THR A 322 14.94 -13.41 -8.99
CA THR A 322 15.06 -13.88 -7.61
C THR A 322 13.68 -13.86 -6.96
N GLN A 323 13.22 -15.02 -6.50
CA GLN A 323 11.98 -15.14 -5.74
C GLN A 323 12.28 -15.00 -4.25
N ILE A 324 11.54 -14.13 -3.57
CA ILE A 324 11.63 -13.90 -2.13
C ILE A 324 10.33 -14.34 -1.50
N ASP A 325 10.41 -15.25 -0.53
CA ASP A 325 9.26 -15.61 0.31
C ASP A 325 8.97 -14.45 1.26
N ALA A 326 7.84 -13.78 1.04
CA ALA A 326 7.44 -12.60 1.79
C ALA A 326 7.22 -12.92 3.28
N ASP A 327 6.74 -14.12 3.62
CA ASP A 327 6.52 -14.49 5.01
C ASP A 327 7.86 -14.71 5.73
N LYS A 328 8.84 -15.36 5.09
CA LYS A 328 10.20 -15.48 5.63
C LYS A 328 10.85 -14.12 5.87
N TRP A 329 10.69 -13.19 4.91
CA TRP A 329 11.18 -11.82 5.07
C TRP A 329 10.50 -11.12 6.24
N LEU A 330 9.16 -11.19 6.35
CA LEU A 330 8.40 -10.61 7.47
C LEU A 330 8.84 -11.16 8.83
N GLU A 331 9.23 -12.44 8.89
CA GLU A 331 9.75 -13.13 10.07
C GLU A 331 11.24 -12.86 10.36
N ASN A 332 11.92 -12.02 9.56
CA ASN A 332 13.36 -11.75 9.66
C ASN A 332 14.22 -13.02 9.54
N ASP A 333 13.83 -13.94 8.66
CA ASP A 333 14.64 -15.10 8.33
C ASP A 333 16.04 -14.69 7.85
N LYS A 334 17.08 -15.24 8.49
CA LYS A 334 18.47 -14.82 8.27
C LYS A 334 18.96 -15.10 6.85
N GLU A 335 18.61 -16.25 6.29
CA GLU A 335 18.99 -16.61 4.92
C GLU A 335 18.36 -15.64 3.91
N THR A 336 17.07 -15.34 4.10
CA THR A 336 16.35 -14.37 3.27
C THR A 336 16.96 -12.96 3.36
N LEU A 337 17.31 -12.49 4.57
CA LEU A 337 17.96 -11.18 4.75
C LEU A 337 19.37 -11.12 4.13
N ASN A 338 20.15 -12.19 4.23
CA ASN A 338 21.45 -12.28 3.58
C ASN A 338 21.32 -12.24 2.05
N GLN A 339 20.38 -13.01 1.49
CA GLN A 339 20.10 -13.01 0.06
C GLN A 339 19.70 -11.61 -0.44
N LEU A 340 18.84 -10.91 0.30
CA LEU A 340 18.44 -9.54 -0.02
C LEU A 340 19.63 -8.58 0.07
N SER A 341 20.49 -8.73 1.07
CA SER A 341 21.68 -7.90 1.25
C SER A 341 22.67 -8.05 0.10
N GLU A 342 22.89 -9.29 -0.36
CA GLU A 342 23.68 -9.57 -1.57
C GLU A 342 23.03 -8.98 -2.82
N LEU A 343 21.71 -9.15 -2.98
CA LEU A 343 20.98 -8.69 -4.16
C LEU A 343 21.05 -7.17 -4.34
N PHE A 344 20.91 -6.43 -3.24
CA PHE A 344 20.95 -4.97 -3.19
C PHE A 344 22.33 -4.39 -2.91
N GLU A 345 23.35 -5.25 -2.76
CA GLU A 345 24.76 -4.87 -2.50
C GLU A 345 24.87 -3.94 -1.27
N LYS A 346 24.12 -4.27 -0.23
CA LYS A 346 23.97 -3.44 0.97
C LYS A 346 23.67 -4.30 2.19
N ASP A 347 24.23 -3.96 3.35
CA ASP A 347 23.84 -4.59 4.61
C ASP A 347 22.44 -4.10 5.03
N LEU A 348 21.45 -4.99 4.99
CA LEU A 348 20.04 -4.66 5.25
C LEU A 348 19.64 -5.12 6.64
N ALA A 349 19.11 -4.19 7.45
CA ALA A 349 18.64 -4.51 8.79
C ALA A 349 17.28 -5.23 8.79
N GLU A 350 16.97 -5.85 9.94
CA GLU A 350 15.66 -6.46 10.20
C GLU A 350 14.49 -5.49 9.97
N ASN A 351 13.35 -6.05 9.54
CA ASN A 351 12.09 -5.33 9.43
C ASN A 351 11.35 -5.29 10.77
N GLU A 352 10.48 -4.29 10.95
CA GLU A 352 9.69 -4.10 12.18
C GLU A 352 8.17 -4.30 11.97
N VAL A 353 7.76 -4.85 10.83
CA VAL A 353 6.34 -5.03 10.48
C VAL A 353 5.64 -5.90 11.52
N ALA A 354 6.31 -6.96 11.97
CA ALA A 354 5.80 -7.86 13.01
C ALA A 354 5.41 -7.13 14.31
N LYS A 355 6.12 -6.04 14.66
CA LYS A 355 5.90 -5.24 15.89
C LYS A 355 4.67 -4.33 15.84
N GLN A 356 4.04 -4.16 14.67
CA GLN A 356 2.86 -3.31 14.53
C GLN A 356 1.62 -3.96 15.16
N ASP A 357 0.72 -3.13 15.69
CA ASP A 357 -0.59 -3.57 16.17
C ASP A 357 -1.40 -4.21 15.03
N TYR A 358 -2.19 -5.25 15.32
CA TYR A 358 -2.92 -6.00 14.28
C TYR A 358 -3.85 -5.11 13.44
N TRP A 359 -4.47 -4.09 14.06
CA TRP A 359 -5.38 -3.15 13.39
C TRP A 359 -4.66 -2.09 12.54
N ARG A 360 -3.33 -2.13 12.52
CA ARG A 360 -2.47 -1.27 11.68
C ARG A 360 -1.80 -2.06 10.56
N LYS A 361 -1.95 -3.40 10.56
CA LYS A 361 -1.42 -4.27 9.52
C LYS A 361 -2.38 -4.32 8.34
N SER A 362 -1.83 -4.26 7.13
CA SER A 362 -2.53 -4.52 5.86
C SER A 362 -2.22 -5.92 5.31
N ILE A 363 -1.74 -6.81 6.18
CA ILE A 363 -1.36 -8.18 5.84
C ILE A 363 -1.59 -9.08 7.05
N PHE A 364 -2.20 -10.23 6.83
CA PHE A 364 -2.35 -11.24 7.88
C PHE A 364 -1.03 -11.98 8.11
N PRO A 365 -0.79 -12.59 9.28
CA PRO A 365 0.34 -13.50 9.48
C PRO A 365 0.29 -14.71 8.55
N LYS A 366 1.44 -15.36 8.35
CA LYS A 366 1.56 -16.62 7.61
C LYS A 366 0.59 -17.67 8.14
N GLY A 367 -0.14 -18.32 7.24
CA GLY A 367 -1.05 -19.41 7.56
C GLY A 367 -2.33 -18.98 8.30
N HIS A 368 -2.61 -17.67 8.40
CA HIS A 368 -3.82 -17.18 9.09
C HIS A 368 -5.10 -17.59 8.37
N TRP A 369 -5.02 -17.84 7.06
CA TRP A 369 -6.09 -18.43 6.26
C TRP A 369 -6.68 -19.73 6.85
N LYS A 370 -5.91 -20.46 7.66
CA LYS A 370 -6.37 -21.71 8.29
C LYS A 370 -7.60 -21.49 9.19
N ASN A 371 -7.72 -20.30 9.80
CA ASN A 371 -8.89 -19.93 10.59
C ASN A 371 -10.17 -19.71 9.76
N TYR A 372 -10.02 -19.64 8.43
CA TYR A 372 -11.06 -19.35 7.45
C TYR A 372 -11.27 -20.49 6.44
N GLN A 373 -10.70 -21.68 6.71
CA GLN A 373 -10.71 -22.84 5.80
C GLN A 373 -12.09 -23.19 5.24
N GLN A 374 -13.13 -23.11 6.08
CA GLN A 374 -14.51 -23.42 5.70
C GLN A 374 -15.10 -22.48 4.64
N PHE A 375 -14.47 -21.32 4.40
CA PHE A 375 -14.91 -20.33 3.42
C PHE A 375 -14.10 -20.38 2.12
N LEU A 376 -13.07 -21.23 2.03
CA LEU A 376 -12.29 -21.37 0.80
C LEU A 376 -13.21 -21.83 -0.35
N GLY A 377 -13.14 -21.12 -1.48
CA GLY A 377 -13.99 -21.37 -2.65
C GLY A 377 -15.31 -20.59 -2.67
N GLN A 378 -15.60 -19.81 -1.61
CA GLN A 378 -16.59 -18.73 -1.61
C GLN A 378 -15.92 -17.39 -1.96
#